data_AF-A0A1Q5S8E1-F1
#
_entry.id   AF-A0A1Q5S8E1-F1
#
_cell.length_a   1.000
_cell.length_b   1.000
_cell.length_c   1.000
_cell.angle_alpha   90.00
_cell.angle_beta   90.00
_cell.angle_gamma   90.00
#
_symmetry.space_group_name_H-M   'P 1'
#
loop_
_entity.id
_entity.type
_entity.pdbx_description
1 polymer ?
#
loop_
_entity_poly.entity_id
_entity_poly.type
_entity_poly.pdbx_seq_one_letter_code
_entity_poly.pdbx_strand_id
1 'polypeptide(L)' 'MVDAPTVAVASERKARGRKARPDSASTIVIEIDGITIRAGRRADAAMVAAIVHALKVTR' A
#
# COMPACT_ATOMS: atom_id res chain seq x y z
N MET A 1 -8.41 35.82 34.86
CA MET A 1 -7.71 34.54 34.69
C MET A 1 -7.95 34.11 33.25
N VAL A 2 -7.03 34.50 32.37
CA VAL A 2 -7.07 34.18 30.94
C VAL A 2 -6.42 32.82 30.75
N ASP A 3 -7.06 31.91 30.03
CA ASP A 3 -6.32 31.01 29.13
C ASP A 3 -7.23 30.30 28.13
N ALA A 4 -7.08 30.68 26.86
CA ALA A 4 -7.24 29.84 25.69
C ALA A 4 -6.35 30.45 24.59
N PRO A 5 -5.82 29.70 23.60
CA PRO A 5 -5.71 28.24 23.47
C PRO A 5 -4.25 27.79 23.20
N THR A 6 -3.83 26.61 23.64
CA THR A 6 -2.65 25.94 23.06
C THR A 6 -3.12 24.91 22.04
N VAL A 7 -3.23 25.37 20.79
CA VAL A 7 -3.21 24.48 19.63
C VAL A 7 -1.76 24.05 19.48
N ALA A 8 -1.42 22.87 19.99
CA ALA A 8 -0.11 22.28 19.78
C ALA A 8 0.04 21.89 18.31
N VAL A 9 0.50 22.84 17.50
CA VAL A 9 1.10 22.59 16.18
C VAL A 9 2.40 21.83 16.43
N ALA A 10 2.31 20.50 16.45
CA ALA A 10 3.48 19.63 16.48
C ALA A 10 3.57 18.87 15.16
N SER A 11 4.10 19.62 14.20
CA SER A 11 5.13 19.16 13.27
C SER A 11 4.71 18.08 12.28
N GLU A 12 4.54 18.52 11.03
CA GLU A 12 4.75 17.75 9.81
C GLU A 12 6.02 16.91 9.95
N ARG A 13 5.88 15.69 10.48
CA ARG A 13 6.97 14.74 10.52
C ARG A 13 7.11 14.27 9.09
N LYS A 14 7.92 14.99 8.32
CA LYS A 14 8.43 14.55 7.02
C LYS A 14 8.71 13.07 7.15
N ALA A 15 7.86 12.23 6.54
CA ALA A 15 8.11 10.81 6.39
C ALA A 15 9.26 10.70 5.39
N ARG A 16 10.47 11.07 5.85
CA ARG A 16 11.74 10.77 5.21
C ARG A 16 11.68 9.28 4.93
N GLY A 17 11.74 8.95 3.64
CA GLY A 17 11.46 7.63 3.12
C GLY A 17 12.13 6.55 3.93
N ARG A 18 11.38 5.92 4.84
CA ARG A 18 11.53 4.50 5.02
C ARG A 18 10.97 3.93 3.73
N LYS A 19 11.86 3.64 2.79
CA LYS A 19 11.63 2.54 1.86
C LYS A 19 11.41 1.35 2.79
N ALA A 20 10.16 1.13 3.18
CA ALA A 20 9.78 0.00 4.02
C ALA A 20 10.32 -1.18 3.24
N ARG A 21 11.35 -1.84 3.80
CA ARG A 21 11.86 -3.06 3.22
C ARG A 21 10.60 -3.93 3.05
N PRO A 22 10.24 -4.32 1.81
CA PRO A 22 9.01 -5.08 1.61
C PRO A 22 9.11 -6.27 2.54
N ASP A 23 8.24 -6.28 3.54
CA ASP A 23 8.26 -7.33 4.55
C ASP A 23 7.75 -8.57 3.82
N SER A 24 8.70 -9.39 3.35
CA SER A 24 8.44 -10.57 2.54
C SER A 24 7.44 -11.50 3.21
N ALA A 25 7.38 -11.48 4.55
CA ALA A 25 6.42 -12.24 5.35
C ALA A 25 4.96 -11.82 5.14
N SER A 26 4.71 -10.69 4.47
CA SER A 26 3.37 -10.11 4.27
C SER A 26 2.97 -9.92 2.82
N THR A 27 3.77 -10.46 1.89
CA THR A 27 3.58 -10.28 0.45
C THR A 27 2.88 -11.51 -0.15
N ILE A 28 1.77 -11.29 -0.82
CA ILE A 28 1.11 -12.27 -1.69
C ILE A 28 1.79 -12.24 -3.06
N VAL A 29 2.13 -13.41 -3.58
CA VAL A 29 2.65 -13.57 -4.94
C VAL A 29 1.53 -14.12 -5.81
N ILE A 30 1.26 -13.43 -6.91
CA ILE A 30 0.22 -13.77 -7.88
C ILE A 30 0.92 -13.98 -9.23
N GLU A 31 0.70 -15.13 -9.86
CA GLU A 31 1.24 -15.44 -11.19
C GLU A 31 0.09 -15.60 -12.19
N ILE A 32 0.12 -14.80 -13.26
CA ILE A 32 -0.91 -14.79 -14.32
C ILE A 32 -0.18 -14.73 -15.66
N ASP A 33 -0.38 -15.72 -16.53
CA ASP A 33 0.19 -15.75 -17.89
C ASP A 33 1.71 -15.49 -17.95
N GLY A 34 2.47 -15.99 -16.96
CA GLY A 34 3.91 -15.79 -16.84
C GLY A 34 4.34 -14.43 -16.24
N ILE A 35 3.38 -13.59 -15.84
CA ILE A 35 3.62 -12.33 -15.15
C ILE A 35 3.50 -12.54 -13.65
N THR A 36 4.58 -12.28 -12.92
CA THR A 36 4.60 -12.32 -11.44
C THR A 36 4.30 -10.95 -10.86
N ILE A 37 3.28 -10.88 -10.01
CA ILE A 37 2.85 -9.67 -9.29
C ILE A 37 3.01 -9.90 -7.79
N ARG A 38 3.61 -8.91 -7.11
CA ARG A 38 3.77 -8.90 -5.66
C ARG A 38 2.81 -7.90 -5.04
N ALA A 39 1.91 -8.40 -4.21
CA ALA A 39 0.89 -7.61 -3.56
C ALA A 39 1.09 -7.62 -2.03
N GLY A 40 0.90 -6.49 -1.37
CA GLY A 40 1.04 -6.41 0.09
C GLY A 40 -0.11 -7.08 0.85
N ARG A 41 -0.02 -7.10 2.19
CA ARG A 41 -0.99 -7.72 3.11
C ARG A 41 -2.47 -7.37 2.90
N ARG A 42 -2.76 -6.21 2.29
CA ARG A 42 -4.12 -5.71 2.04
C ARG A 42 -4.69 -6.13 0.69
N ALA A 43 -4.00 -6.99 -0.04
CA ALA A 43 -4.53 -7.55 -1.28
C ALA A 43 -5.75 -8.42 -0.98
N ASP A 44 -6.92 -7.95 -1.38
CA ASP A 44 -8.19 -8.66 -1.26
C ASP A 44 -8.65 -9.24 -2.60
N ALA A 45 -9.70 -10.05 -2.57
CA ALA A 45 -10.21 -10.76 -3.74
C ALA A 45 -10.66 -9.82 -4.87
N ALA A 46 -11.19 -8.64 -4.56
CA ALA A 46 -11.60 -7.67 -5.59
C ALA A 46 -10.39 -7.10 -6.32
N MET A 47 -9.29 -6.83 -5.59
CA MET A 47 -8.04 -6.38 -6.21
C MET A 47 -7.44 -7.46 -7.13
N VAL A 48 -7.44 -8.73 -6.69
CA VAL A 48 -6.96 -9.84 -7.52
C VAL A 48 -7.81 -9.98 -8.79
N ALA A 49 -9.14 -9.90 -8.67
CA ALA A 49 -10.04 -9.96 -9.81
C ALA A 49 -9.82 -8.81 -10.80
N ALA A 50 -9.58 -7.59 -10.30
CA ALA A 50 -9.27 -6.44 -11.14
C ALA A 50 -7.95 -6.63 -11.91
N ILE A 51 -6.92 -7.18 -11.26
CA ILE A 51 -5.63 -7.51 -11.89
C ILE A 51 -5.83 -8.54 -13.01
N VAL A 52 -6.51 -9.64 -12.72
CA VAL A 52 -6.81 -10.69 -13.73
C VAL A 52 -7.57 -10.10 -14.90
N HIS A 53 -8.60 -9.29 -14.64
CA HIS A 53 -9.39 -8.66 -15.70
C HIS A 53 -8.52 -7.75 -16.58
N ALA A 54 -7.70 -6.89 -15.97
CA ALA A 54 -6.81 -5.99 -16.71
C ALA A 54 -5.81 -6.74 -17.60
N LEU A 55 -5.26 -7.86 -17.11
CA LEU A 55 -4.33 -8.70 -17.87
C LEU A 55 -5.01 -9.52 -18.97
N LYS A 56 -6.26 -9.97 -18.75
CA LYS A 56 -7.05 -10.67 -19.79
C LYS A 56 -7.45 -9.77 -20.95
N VAL A 57 -7.52 -8.44 -20.75
CA VAL A 57 -7.84 -7.47 -21.81
C VAL A 57 -6.63 -7.21 -22.71
N THR A 58 -5.41 -7.39 -22.19
CA THR A 58 -4.18 -7.37 -23.00
C THR A 58 -3.96 -8.73 -23.65
N ARG A 59 -4.55 -8.97 -24.82
CA ARG A 59 -4.27 -10.13 -25.68
C ARG A 59 -4.15 -9.72 -27.15
#